data_AF-A0AAD2DZC5-F1
#
_entry.id   AF-A0AAD2DZC5-F1
#
_cell.length_a   1.000
_cell.length_b   1.000
_cell.length_c   1.000
_cell.angle_alpha   90.00
_cell.angle_beta   90.00
_cell.angle_gamma   90.00
#
_symmetry.space_group_name_H-M   'P 1'
#
loop_
_entity.id
_entity.type
_entity.pdbx_description
1 polymer ?
#
loop_
_entity_poly.entity_id
_entity_poly.type
_entity_poly.pdbx_seq_one_letter_code
_entity_poly.pdbx_strand_id
1 'polypeptide(L)'
;MSGRLHNVSIKESTAESEKNYDRIKELKAFEDTKAGIEGLVDSGIVSIPKIVTRPPDELAEELNFVRTSLQVPFIDLTGIELDNRRKKIVDEVRQASKEWGFFQLLNHGIPLSVLDGILNGIPKFHEQDAEVKKEYYSRDQTMKVIYVCNVDLYRSRAANWRDTGHFYFVLVSC
;
A
#
# COMPACT_ATOMS: atom_id res chain seq x y z
N MET A 1 -14.16 -42.24 24.54
CA MET A 1 -13.22 -42.26 23.40
C MET A 1 -13.92 -41.72 22.15
N SER A 2 -13.84 -40.42 21.87
CA SER A 2 -14.10 -39.86 20.54
C SER A 2 -13.70 -38.39 20.57
N GLY A 3 -12.54 -38.07 20.00
CA GLY A 3 -12.00 -36.69 20.01
C GLY A 3 -10.70 -36.52 19.22
N ARG A 4 -10.31 -37.52 18.41
CA ARG A 4 -9.02 -37.51 17.70
C ARG A 4 -9.15 -37.52 16.16
N LEU A 5 -10.35 -37.70 15.62
CA LEU A 5 -10.55 -37.89 14.17
C LEU A 5 -10.77 -36.58 13.39
N HIS A 6 -11.34 -35.54 14.01
CA HIS A 6 -11.62 -34.27 13.31
C HIS A 6 -10.36 -33.43 13.01
N ASN A 7 -9.34 -33.47 13.88
CA ASN A 7 -8.11 -32.68 13.67
C ASN A 7 -7.12 -33.29 12.66
N VAL A 8 -7.24 -34.58 12.37
CA VAL A 8 -6.38 -35.26 11.37
C VAL A 8 -6.88 -34.95 9.97
N SER A 9 -8.20 -35.03 9.75
CA SER A 9 -8.82 -34.75 8.45
C SER A 9 -8.65 -33.29 7.99
N ILE A 10 -8.72 -32.31 8.91
CA ILE A 10 -8.46 -30.90 8.57
C ILE A 10 -6.99 -30.70 8.17
N LYS A 11 -6.04 -31.29 8.90
CA LYS A 11 -4.60 -31.17 8.61
C LYS A 11 -4.18 -31.89 7.33
N GLU A 12 -4.80 -33.03 7.01
CA GLU A 12 -4.58 -33.75 5.75
C GLU A 12 -5.18 -32.97 4.57
N SER A 13 -6.38 -32.39 4.74
CA SER A 13 -7.02 -31.58 3.69
C SER A 13 -6.24 -30.28 3.37
N THR A 14 -5.65 -29.62 4.37
CA THR A 14 -4.81 -28.43 4.15
C THR A 14 -3.49 -28.81 3.49
N ALA A 15 -2.85 -29.92 3.91
CA ALA A 15 -1.59 -30.39 3.31
C ALA A 15 -1.74 -30.87 1.86
N GLU A 16 -2.89 -31.44 1.50
CA GLU A 16 -3.19 -31.86 0.13
C GLU A 16 -3.55 -30.66 -0.77
N SER A 17 -4.21 -29.64 -0.21
CA SER A 17 -4.45 -28.34 -0.88
C SER A 17 -3.17 -27.53 -1.13
N GLU A 18 -2.12 -27.73 -0.33
CA GLU A 18 -0.82 -27.07 -0.50
C GLU A 18 0.00 -27.70 -1.64
N LYS A 19 -0.12 -29.01 -1.85
CA LYS A 19 0.60 -29.71 -2.94
C LYS A 19 0.08 -29.39 -4.34
N ASN A 20 -1.15 -28.90 -4.47
CA ASN A 20 -1.78 -28.57 -5.75
C ASN A 20 -2.02 -27.06 -5.94
N TYR A 21 -1.38 -26.22 -5.13
CA TYR A 21 -1.53 -24.78 -5.22
C TYR A 21 -0.64 -24.20 -6.33
N ASP A 22 -1.25 -23.81 -7.44
CA ASP A 22 -0.58 -23.06 -8.51
C ASP A 22 -0.76 -21.55 -8.30
N ARG A 23 0.23 -20.95 -7.64
CA ARG A 23 0.28 -19.50 -7.39
C ARG A 23 0.25 -18.68 -8.67
N ILE A 24 0.93 -19.13 -9.73
CA ILE A 24 1.01 -18.36 -10.99
C ILE A 24 -0.35 -18.32 -11.67
N LYS A 25 -1.10 -19.42 -11.63
CA LYS A 25 -2.48 -19.46 -12.13
C LYS A 25 -3.39 -18.50 -11.35
N GLU A 26 -3.30 -18.48 -10.03
CA GLU A 26 -4.10 -17.55 -9.20
C GLU A 26 -3.74 -16.09 -9.48
N LEU A 27 -2.46 -15.75 -9.58
CA LEU A 27 -2.01 -14.39 -9.93
C LEU A 27 -2.52 -13.92 -11.28
N LYS A 28 -2.47 -14.79 -12.30
CA LYS A 28 -2.99 -14.48 -13.63
C LYS A 28 -4.50 -14.24 -13.60
N ALA A 29 -5.25 -15.14 -12.94
CA ALA A 29 -6.69 -14.99 -12.79
C ALA A 29 -7.06 -13.68 -12.07
N PHE A 30 -6.32 -13.33 -11.01
CA PHE A 30 -6.47 -12.07 -10.29
C PHE A 30 -6.19 -10.86 -11.20
N GLU A 31 -5.07 -10.87 -11.91
CA GLU A 31 -4.68 -9.77 -12.80
C GLU A 31 -5.62 -9.61 -14.00
N ASP A 32 -6.11 -10.70 -14.58
CA ASP A 32 -7.01 -10.70 -15.73
C ASP A 32 -8.35 -10.02 -15.41
N THR A 33 -8.76 -9.99 -14.13
CA THR A 33 -9.92 -9.20 -13.71
C THR A 33 -9.72 -7.70 -13.92
N LYS A 34 -8.46 -7.23 -13.83
CA LYS A 34 -8.07 -5.82 -13.80
C LYS A 34 -8.84 -4.97 -12.78
N ALA A 35 -9.42 -5.62 -11.76
CA ALA A 35 -10.31 -4.99 -10.79
C ALA A 35 -9.60 -4.73 -9.44
N GLY A 36 -8.40 -5.26 -9.25
CA GLY A 36 -7.59 -5.05 -8.06
C GLY A 36 -8.16 -5.74 -6.81
N ILE A 37 -7.73 -5.27 -5.64
CA ILE A 37 -8.22 -5.77 -4.34
C ILE A 37 -9.67 -5.34 -4.11
N GLU A 38 -10.04 -4.15 -4.53
CA GLU A 38 -11.41 -3.66 -4.46
C GLU A 38 -12.38 -4.61 -5.18
N GLY A 39 -12.10 -4.99 -6.43
CA GLY A 39 -12.93 -5.96 -7.14
C GLY A 39 -12.97 -7.35 -6.49
N LEU A 40 -11.89 -7.75 -5.81
CA LEU A 40 -11.87 -8.97 -5.00
C LEU A 40 -12.83 -8.85 -3.81
N VAL A 41 -12.83 -7.71 -3.10
CA VAL A 41 -13.75 -7.43 -2.00
C VAL A 41 -15.20 -7.39 -2.49
N ASP A 42 -15.47 -6.68 -3.58
CA ASP A 42 -16.81 -6.51 -4.16
C ASP A 42 -17.41 -7.83 -4.65
N SER A 43 -16.56 -8.79 -5.04
CA SER A 43 -17.00 -10.15 -5.39
C SER A 43 -17.54 -10.97 -4.20
N GLY A 44 -17.44 -10.43 -2.97
CA GLY A 44 -17.99 -11.07 -1.76
C GLY A 44 -17.16 -12.25 -1.27
N ILE A 45 -15.83 -12.20 -1.41
CA ILE A 45 -14.96 -13.28 -0.94
C ILE A 45 -15.20 -13.63 0.53
N VAL A 46 -15.30 -14.92 0.81
CA VAL A 46 -15.47 -15.46 2.18
C VAL A 46 -14.14 -15.85 2.83
N SER A 47 -13.07 -15.90 2.05
CA SER A 47 -11.73 -16.26 2.50
C SER A 47 -10.68 -15.44 1.75
N ILE A 48 -9.65 -15.00 2.48
CA ILE A 48 -8.53 -14.23 1.91
C ILE A 48 -7.71 -15.13 0.96
N PRO A 49 -7.47 -14.71 -0.30
CA PRO A 49 -6.64 -15.47 -1.24
C PRO A 49 -5.21 -15.70 -0.75
N LYS A 50 -4.60 -16.81 -1.17
CA LYS A 50 -3.22 -17.12 -0.78
C LYS A 50 -2.23 -16.13 -1.37
N ILE A 51 -2.51 -15.59 -2.56
CA ILE A 51 -1.65 -14.58 -3.21
C ILE A 51 -1.45 -13.29 -2.42
N VAL A 52 -2.36 -12.91 -1.50
CA VAL A 52 -2.25 -11.70 -0.65
C VAL A 52 -1.95 -12.02 0.82
N THR A 53 -1.85 -13.31 1.15
CA THR A 53 -1.56 -13.74 2.52
C THR A 53 -0.06 -13.73 2.74
N ARG A 54 0.40 -12.92 3.71
CA ARG A 54 1.83 -12.86 4.07
C ARG A 54 2.30 -14.20 4.67
N PRO A 55 3.50 -14.68 4.31
CA PRO A 55 4.09 -15.87 4.91
C PRO A 55 4.25 -15.75 6.44
N PRO A 56 4.02 -16.83 7.21
CA PRO A 56 4.11 -16.79 8.68
C PRO A 56 5.49 -16.39 9.23
N ASP A 57 6.56 -16.69 8.49
CA ASP A 57 7.93 -16.30 8.84
C ASP A 57 8.12 -14.78 8.88
N GLU A 58 7.53 -14.05 7.93
CA GLU A 58 7.57 -12.58 7.91
C GLU A 58 6.77 -11.96 9.07
N LEU A 59 5.66 -12.59 9.45
CA LEU A 59 4.83 -12.13 10.57
C LEU A 59 5.50 -12.37 11.94
N ALA A 60 6.26 -13.46 12.07
CA ALA A 60 6.94 -13.80 13.32
C ALA A 60 8.04 -12.79 13.68
N GLU A 61 8.71 -12.20 12.68
CA GLU A 61 9.70 -11.15 12.89
C GLU A 61 9.07 -9.86 13.45
N GLU A 62 7.87 -9.47 12.98
CA GLU A 62 7.15 -8.29 13.46
C GLU A 62 6.71 -8.41 14.93
N LEU A 63 6.38 -9.63 15.39
CA LEU A 63 5.94 -9.88 16.77
C LEU A 63 7.06 -9.73 17.80
N ASN A 64 8.33 -9.80 17.36
CA ASN A 64 9.50 -9.62 18.24
C ASN A 64 9.90 -8.16 18.43
N PHE A 65 9.17 -7.21 17.82
CA PHE A 65 9.47 -5.80 17.94
C PHE A 65 9.00 -5.26 19.31
N VAL A 66 9.94 -4.81 20.13
CA VAL A 66 9.62 -4.06 21.34
C VAL A 66 9.01 -2.73 20.90
N ARG A 67 7.75 -2.48 21.28
CA ARG A 67 7.11 -1.18 21.07
C ARG A 67 7.85 -0.11 21.86
N THR A 68 8.74 0.61 21.18
CA THR A 68 9.37 1.80 21.72
C THR A 68 8.45 3.00 21.49
N SER A 69 8.37 3.91 22.46
CA SER A 69 7.61 5.16 22.33
C SER A 69 8.41 6.20 21.53
N LEU A 70 8.75 5.85 20.29
CA LEU A 70 9.41 6.77 19.37
C LEU A 70 8.40 7.78 18.85
N GLN A 71 8.70 9.07 19.01
CA GLN A 71 7.91 10.14 18.43
C GLN A 71 8.63 10.71 17.21
N VAL A 72 7.94 10.66 16.08
CA VAL A 72 8.43 11.22 14.81
C VAL A 72 8.64 12.73 14.97
N PRO A 73 9.78 13.29 14.53
CA PRO A 73 10.03 14.73 14.63
C PRO A 73 8.97 15.55 13.88
N PHE A 74 8.57 16.67 14.49
CA PHE A 74 7.80 17.72 13.83
C PHE A 74 8.71 18.92 13.52
N ILE A 75 8.55 19.50 12.34
CA ILE A 75 9.28 20.71 11.91
C ILE A 75 8.25 21.77 11.54
N ASP A 76 8.26 22.89 12.27
CA ASP A 76 7.36 24.00 12.04
C ASP A 76 7.94 25.00 11.04
N LEU A 77 7.30 25.15 9.88
CA LEU A 77 7.73 26.05 8.81
C LEU A 77 7.30 27.51 9.02
N THR A 78 6.67 27.84 10.15
CA THR A 78 6.32 29.22 10.50
C THR A 78 7.55 30.13 10.44
N GLY A 79 7.42 31.23 9.70
CA GLY A 79 8.48 32.22 9.55
C GLY A 79 9.65 31.79 8.64
N ILE A 80 9.46 30.79 7.77
CA ILE A 80 10.48 30.35 6.79
C ILE A 80 11.00 31.48 5.89
N GLU A 81 10.26 32.58 5.75
CA GLU A 81 10.69 33.76 4.99
C GLU A 81 11.74 34.62 5.71
N LEU A 82 11.93 34.43 7.01
CA LEU A 82 12.91 35.15 7.81
C LEU A 82 14.25 34.41 7.77
N ASP A 83 15.33 35.06 7.31
CA ASP A 83 16.64 34.41 7.10
C ASP A 83 17.19 33.66 8.31
N ASN A 84 17.01 34.20 9.52
CA ASN A 84 17.45 33.55 10.75
C ASN A 84 16.63 32.30 11.09
N ARG A 85 15.30 32.32 10.87
CA ARG A 85 14.42 31.17 11.08
C ARG A 85 14.62 30.12 10.00
N ARG A 86 14.77 30.53 8.73
CA ARG A 86 15.06 29.65 7.59
C ARG A 86 16.30 28.79 7.85
N LYS A 87 17.40 29.39 8.33
CA LYS A 87 18.61 28.64 8.69
C LYS A 87 18.34 27.56 9.75
N LYS A 88 17.57 27.89 10.80
CA LYS A 88 17.18 26.91 11.83
C LYS A 88 16.32 25.77 11.27
N ILE A 89 15.34 26.09 10.41
CA ILE A 89 14.49 25.08 9.75
C ILE A 89 15.35 24.13 8.91
N VAL A 90 16.29 24.67 8.13
CA VAL A 90 17.21 23.84 7.32
C VAL A 90 18.04 22.91 8.21
N ASP A 91 18.49 23.39 9.36
CA ASP A 91 19.22 22.57 10.34
C ASP A 91 18.34 21.47 10.95
N GLU A 92 17.08 21.80 11.31
CA GLU A 92 16.07 20.83 11.80
C GLU A 92 15.80 19.74 10.75
N VAL A 93 15.58 20.12 9.48
CA VAL A 93 15.35 19.18 8.37
C VAL A 93 16.58 18.29 8.14
N ARG A 94 17.78 18.87 8.18
CA ARG A 94 19.04 18.12 8.03
C ARG A 94 19.22 17.11 9.15
N GLN A 95 18.94 17.49 10.39
CA GLN A 95 19.05 16.61 11.55
C GLN A 95 18.02 15.48 11.49
N ALA A 96 16.75 15.79 11.26
CA ALA A 96 15.69 14.79 11.16
C ALA A 96 15.92 13.81 9.99
N SER A 97 16.35 14.31 8.83
CA SER A 97 16.75 13.45 7.69
C SER A 97 17.88 12.49 8.05
N LYS A 98 18.89 12.95 8.80
CA LYS A 98 20.05 12.14 9.18
C LYS A 98 19.72 11.09 10.24
N GLU A 99 18.96 11.47 11.27
CA GLU A 99 18.70 10.62 12.44
C GLU A 99 17.49 9.71 12.24
N TRP A 100 16.45 10.20 11.57
CA TRP A 100 15.18 9.49 11.40
C TRP A 100 14.94 9.04 9.96
N GLY A 101 15.37 9.81 8.97
CA GLY A 101 15.04 9.58 7.56
C GLY A 101 13.60 9.98 7.20
N PHE A 102 12.80 10.45 8.17
CA PHE A 102 11.44 10.96 7.97
C PHE A 102 11.06 11.94 9.09
N PHE A 103 10.13 12.85 8.79
CA PHE A 103 9.61 13.87 9.71
C PHE A 103 8.26 14.38 9.22
N GLN A 104 7.52 15.05 10.10
CA GLN A 104 6.25 15.71 9.79
C GLN A 104 6.46 17.23 9.69
N LEU A 105 5.83 17.86 8.70
CA LEU A 105 5.87 19.32 8.53
C LEU A 105 4.60 19.96 9.09
N LEU A 106 4.76 21.02 9.87
CA LEU A 106 3.69 21.90 10.32
C LEU A 106 3.77 23.24 9.59
N ASN A 107 2.62 23.91 9.42
CA ASN A 107 2.53 25.23 8.80
C ASN A 107 3.21 25.31 7.43
N HIS A 108 3.09 24.25 6.62
CA HIS A 108 3.75 24.09 5.32
C HIS A 108 3.22 24.99 4.19
N GLY A 109 2.27 25.90 4.48
CA GLY A 109 1.75 26.88 3.52
C GLY A 109 0.75 26.35 2.49
N ILE A 110 0.67 25.03 2.27
CA ILE A 110 -0.37 24.41 1.43
C ILE A 110 -1.75 24.67 2.05
N PRO A 111 -2.70 25.30 1.32
CA PRO A 111 -4.04 25.59 1.83
C PRO A 111 -4.80 24.31 2.20
N LEU A 112 -5.57 24.35 3.30
CA LEU A 112 -6.40 23.22 3.73
C LEU A 112 -7.40 22.78 2.65
N SER A 113 -7.95 23.72 1.88
CA SER A 113 -8.87 23.40 0.77
C SER A 113 -8.24 22.53 -0.31
N VAL A 114 -6.93 22.60 -0.53
CA VAL A 114 -6.20 21.72 -1.45
C VAL A 114 -6.07 20.32 -0.87
N LEU A 115 -5.75 20.21 0.43
CA LEU A 115 -5.70 18.92 1.13
C LEU A 115 -7.08 18.25 1.13
N ASP A 116 -8.13 19.00 1.46
CA ASP A 116 -9.52 18.53 1.41
C ASP A 116 -9.91 18.10 -0.01
N GLY A 117 -9.45 18.83 -1.04
CA GLY A 117 -9.66 18.46 -2.43
C GLY A 117 -9.09 17.07 -2.76
N ILE A 118 -7.88 16.77 -2.30
CA ILE A 118 -7.24 15.45 -2.49
C ILE A 118 -7.94 14.37 -1.66
N LEU A 119 -8.22 14.64 -0.37
CA LEU A 119 -8.90 13.69 0.51
C LEU A 119 -10.29 13.31 0.02
N ASN A 120 -11.00 14.24 -0.62
CA ASN A 120 -12.30 13.98 -1.25
C ASN A 120 -12.18 13.43 -2.68
N GLY A 121 -11.08 13.70 -3.38
CA GLY A 121 -10.86 13.28 -4.77
C GLY A 121 -10.45 11.81 -4.89
N ILE A 122 -9.64 11.30 -3.97
CA ILE A 122 -9.17 9.91 -3.98
C ILE A 122 -10.35 8.92 -3.91
N PRO A 123 -11.28 9.01 -2.93
CA PRO A 123 -12.43 8.11 -2.89
C PRO A 123 -13.27 8.18 -4.15
N LYS A 124 -13.51 9.38 -4.70
CA LYS A 124 -14.27 9.56 -5.95
C LYS A 124 -13.65 8.87 -7.16
N PHE A 125 -12.34 8.63 -7.18
CA PHE A 125 -11.71 7.83 -8.22
C PHE A 125 -11.96 6.34 -7.98
N HIS A 126 -11.73 5.87 -6.76
CA HIS A 126 -11.91 4.47 -6.40
C HIS A 126 -13.37 4.02 -6.48
N GLU A 127 -14.33 4.87 -6.12
CA GLU A 127 -15.77 4.58 -6.18
C GLU A 127 -16.35 4.59 -7.61
N GLN A 128 -15.55 4.86 -8.66
CA GLN A 128 -16.02 4.74 -10.03
C GLN A 128 -16.26 3.28 -10.43
N ASP A 129 -17.11 3.10 -11.44
CA ASP A 129 -17.37 1.79 -12.04
C ASP A 129 -16.06 1.09 -12.43
N ALA A 130 -15.97 -0.20 -12.13
CA ALA A 130 -14.79 -1.00 -12.42
C ALA A 130 -14.37 -0.93 -13.90
N GLU A 131 -15.34 -0.86 -14.83
CA GLU A 131 -15.05 -0.73 -16.27
C GLU A 131 -14.32 0.56 -16.61
N VAL A 132 -14.63 1.68 -15.95
CA VAL A 132 -13.91 2.95 -16.14
C VAL A 132 -12.49 2.85 -15.59
N LYS A 133 -12.33 2.28 -14.39
CA LYS A 133 -11.00 2.09 -13.78
C LYS A 133 -10.10 1.15 -14.59
N LYS A 134 -10.68 0.15 -15.27
CA LYS A 134 -9.96 -0.79 -16.14
C LYS A 134 -9.26 -0.12 -17.32
N GLU A 135 -9.75 1.02 -17.80
CA GLU A 135 -9.09 1.80 -18.86
C GLU A 135 -7.70 2.28 -18.45
N TYR A 136 -7.52 2.54 -17.15
CA TYR A 136 -6.24 2.94 -16.58
C TYR A 136 -5.41 1.76 -16.08
N TYR A 137 -5.96 0.54 -16.06
CA TYR A 137 -5.24 -0.62 -15.54
C TYR A 137 -4.11 -1.03 -16.48
N SER A 138 -2.87 -0.83 -16.06
CA SER A 138 -1.69 -1.09 -16.88
C SER A 138 -0.44 -1.41 -16.05
N ARG A 139 0.50 -2.15 -16.64
CA ARG A 139 1.88 -2.28 -16.15
C ARG A 139 2.88 -1.42 -16.92
N ASP A 140 2.42 -0.72 -17.96
CA ASP A 140 3.26 0.15 -18.78
C ASP A 140 3.53 1.48 -18.07
N GLN A 141 4.75 1.62 -17.55
CA GLN A 141 5.20 2.80 -16.80
C GLN A 141 5.40 4.05 -17.67
N THR A 142 5.22 3.96 -18.99
CA THR A 142 5.26 5.13 -19.88
C THR A 142 3.95 5.92 -19.90
N MET A 143 2.87 5.32 -19.38
CA MET A 143 1.55 5.94 -19.30
C MET A 143 1.53 7.04 -18.24
N LYS A 144 0.84 8.14 -18.54
CA LYS A 144 0.71 9.28 -17.60
C LYS A 144 -0.18 8.95 -16.40
N VAL A 145 -1.15 8.07 -16.58
CA VAL A 145 -2.07 7.61 -15.53
C VAL A 145 -2.11 6.09 -15.55
N ILE A 146 -1.84 5.47 -14.40
CA ILE A 146 -1.82 4.02 -14.24
C ILE A 146 -2.62 3.65 -13.00
N TYR A 147 -3.54 2.72 -13.14
CA TYR A 147 -4.18 2.02 -12.04
C TYR A 147 -3.55 0.63 -11.91
N VAL A 148 -3.10 0.27 -10.71
CA VAL A 148 -2.49 -1.05 -10.47
C VAL A 148 -2.64 -1.43 -9.00
N CYS A 149 -2.79 -2.72 -8.75
CA CYS A 149 -2.83 -3.26 -7.40
C CYS A 149 -1.42 -3.43 -6.81
N ASN A 150 -0.55 -4.15 -7.52
CA ASN A 150 0.84 -4.40 -7.12
C ASN A 150 1.80 -4.28 -8.31
N VAL A 151 2.80 -3.41 -8.19
CA VAL A 151 3.84 -3.19 -9.22
C VAL A 151 4.70 -4.45 -9.40
N ASP A 152 4.95 -5.17 -8.30
CA ASP A 152 5.83 -6.33 -8.16
C ASP A 152 5.06 -7.66 -8.00
N LEU A 153 3.78 -7.70 -8.41
CA LEU A 153 2.84 -8.82 -8.20
C LEU A 153 3.44 -10.23 -8.44
N TYR A 154 4.19 -10.40 -9.54
CA TYR A 154 4.78 -11.70 -9.90
C TYR A 154 6.10 -12.01 -9.20
N ARG A 155 6.74 -11.01 -8.59
CA ARG A 155 8.05 -11.14 -7.94
C ARG A 155 7.92 -11.28 -6.43
N SER A 156 6.95 -10.60 -5.83
CA SER A 156 6.74 -10.60 -4.38
C SER A 156 6.09 -11.89 -3.89
N ARG A 157 6.41 -12.30 -2.65
CA ARG A 157 5.89 -13.54 -2.03
C ARG A 157 4.38 -13.44 -1.78
N ALA A 158 3.91 -12.25 -1.41
CA ALA A 158 2.52 -11.89 -1.30
C ALA A 158 2.26 -10.53 -1.95
N ALA A 159 1.07 -10.35 -2.52
CA ALA A 159 0.53 -9.09 -2.97
C ALA A 159 0.06 -8.26 -1.78
N ASN A 160 0.23 -6.94 -1.85
CA ASN A 160 -0.33 -6.02 -0.88
C ASN A 160 -1.86 -5.96 -1.01
N TRP A 161 -2.54 -5.84 0.13
CA TRP A 161 -3.97 -5.56 0.20
C TRP A 161 -4.23 -4.07 -0.04
N ARG A 162 -3.98 -3.61 -1.27
CA ARG A 162 -4.04 -2.22 -1.68
C ARG A 162 -4.28 -2.10 -3.19
N ASP A 163 -4.98 -1.06 -3.59
CA ASP A 163 -4.99 -0.55 -4.96
C ASP A 163 -4.34 0.84 -5.04
N THR A 164 -3.70 1.15 -6.17
CA THR A 164 -2.89 2.35 -6.34
C THR A 164 -3.13 3.00 -7.70
N GLY A 165 -3.41 4.30 -7.69
CA GLY A 165 -3.35 5.16 -8.87
C GLY A 165 -2.03 5.93 -8.92
N HIS A 166 -1.26 5.79 -10.01
CA HIS A 166 -0.09 6.60 -10.31
C HIS A 166 -0.44 7.69 -11.32
N PHE A 167 -0.10 8.93 -11.00
CA PHE A 167 -0.25 10.09 -11.87
C PHE A 167 1.13 10.71 -12.09
N TYR A 168 1.67 10.55 -13.30
CA TYR A 168 2.98 11.09 -13.67
C TYR A 168 2.81 12.47 -14.27
N PHE A 169 3.30 13.47 -13.55
CA PHE A 169 3.34 14.86 -14.01
C PHE A 169 4.72 15.15 -14.60
N VAL A 170 4.76 15.52 -15.88
CA VAL A 170 5.97 16.07 -16.48
C VAL A 170 5.99 17.55 -16.16
N LEU A 171 6.84 17.95 -15.22
CA LEU A 171 7.10 19.36 -14.96
C LEU A 171 7.90 19.91 -16.13
N VAL A 172 7.26 20.74 -16.96
CA VAL A 172 7.98 21.59 -17.91
C VAL A 172 8.45 22.79 -17.11
N SER A 173 9.74 22.84 -16.79
CA SER A 173 10.34 24.05 -16.24
C SER A 173 10.20 25.16 -17.30
N CYS A 174 9.47 26.23 -16.95
CA CYS A 174 9.52 27.48 -17.70
C CYS A 174 10.82 28.24 -17.40
#